data_AF-A0A094PCT5-F1
#
_entry.id   AF-A0A094PCT5-F1
#
_cell.length_a   1.000
_cell.length_b   1.000
_cell.length_c   1.000
_cell.angle_alpha   90.00
_cell.angle_beta   90.00
_cell.angle_gamma   90.00
#
_symmetry.space_group_name_H-M   'P 1'
#
loop_
_entity.id
_entity.type
_entity.pdbx_description
1 polymer ?
#
loop_
_entity_poly.entity_id
_entity_poly.type
_entity_poly.pdbx_seq_one_letter_code
_entity_poly.pdbx_strand_id
1 'polypeptide(L)' 'MSETEVISNTDGESRAGVFKRMRNFTHDVTVELRKVIWPTRRELSTYVAVVIVFLLFVTAFITVLDFGFGQITLLLFGS' A
#
# COMPACT_ATOMS: atom_id res chain seq x y z
N MET A 1 -11.89 -56.36 21.52
CA MET A 1 -10.91 -55.27 21.38
C MET A 1 -10.56 -55.12 19.89
N SER A 2 -11.46 -54.55 19.09
CA SER A 2 -11.23 -54.31 17.64
C SER A 2 -12.12 -53.20 17.07
N GLU A 3 -12.89 -52.50 17.92
CA GLU A 3 -13.85 -51.46 17.49
C GLU A 3 -13.29 -50.04 17.60
N THR A 4 -12.06 -49.86 18.11
CA THR A 4 -11.45 -48.53 18.33
C THR A 4 -10.54 -48.03 17.21
N GLU A 5 -10.29 -48.81 16.15
CA GLU A 5 -9.43 -48.38 15.03
C GLU A 5 -10.21 -47.81 13.83
N VAL A 6 -11.55 -47.88 13.87
CA VAL A 6 -12.40 -47.45 12.74
C VAL A 6 -12.73 -45.94 12.79
N ILE A 7 -12.36 -45.23 13.85
CA ILE A 7 -12.56 -43.77 13.97
C ILE A 7 -11.21 -43.06 14.05
N SER A 8 -10.54 -42.83 12.91
CA SER A 8 -9.42 -41.87 12.89
C SER A 8 -9.06 -41.23 11.54
N ASN A 9 -9.82 -41.39 10.44
CA ASN A 9 -9.31 -40.89 9.15
C ASN A 9 -10.30 -40.24 8.18
N THR A 10 -11.39 -39.61 8.64
CA THR A 10 -12.30 -38.84 7.76
C THR A 10 -12.30 -37.34 8.06
N ASP A 11 -11.63 -36.90 9.12
CA ASP A 11 -11.65 -35.51 9.61
C ASP A 11 -10.70 -34.58 8.82
N GLY A 12 -9.68 -35.17 8.18
CA GLY A 12 -8.64 -34.46 7.44
C GLY A 12 -9.09 -33.97 6.06
N GLU A 13 -10.00 -34.68 5.39
CA GLU A 13 -10.47 -34.29 4.05
C GLU A 13 -11.36 -33.05 4.06
N SER A 14 -12.21 -32.90 5.08
CA SER A 14 -13.14 -31.77 5.21
C SER A 14 -12.42 -30.44 5.50
N ARG A 15 -11.38 -30.46 6.35
CA ARG A 15 -10.55 -29.29 6.66
C ARG A 15 -9.64 -28.93 5.48
N ALA A 16 -9.08 -29.92 4.78
CA ALA A 16 -8.29 -29.70 3.57
C ALA A 16 -9.11 -29.02 2.46
N GLY A 17 -10.41 -29.35 2.33
CA GLY A 17 -11.32 -28.71 1.37
C GLY A 17 -11.54 -27.22 1.63
N VAL A 18 -11.71 -26.81 2.90
CA VAL A 18 -11.92 -25.40 3.29
C VAL A 18 -10.64 -24.57 3.12
N PHE A 19 -9.48 -25.09 3.54
CA PHE A 19 -8.19 -24.43 3.35
C PHE A 19 -7.81 -24.30 1.86
N LYS A 20 -8.11 -25.32 1.05
CA LYS A 20 -7.90 -25.29 -0.40
C LYS A 20 -8.77 -24.21 -1.06
N ARG A 21 -10.01 -24.04 -0.61
CA ARG A 21 -10.92 -22.99 -1.12
C ARG A 21 -10.45 -21.58 -0.76
N MET A 22 -9.99 -21.37 0.47
CA MET A 22 -9.44 -20.08 0.90
C MET A 22 -8.17 -19.71 0.12
N ARG A 23 -7.25 -20.66 -0.07
CA ARG A 23 -6.02 -20.47 -0.85
C ARG A 23 -6.30 -20.08 -2.31
N ASN A 24 -7.29 -20.72 -2.92
CA ASN A 24 -7.66 -20.42 -4.30
C ASN A 24 -8.29 -19.00 -4.40
N PHE A 25 -9.08 -18.60 -3.41
CA PHE A 25 -9.64 -17.24 -3.35
C PHE A 25 -8.56 -16.15 -3.34
N THR A 26 -7.49 -16.32 -2.57
CA THR A 26 -6.37 -15.36 -2.51
C THR A 26 -5.60 -15.29 -3.83
N HIS A 27 -5.45 -16.43 -4.49
CA HIS A 27 -4.86 -16.52 -5.83
C HIS A 27 -5.71 -15.79 -6.86
N ASP A 28 -7.02 -16.01 -6.87
CA ASP A 28 -7.95 -15.40 -7.82
C ASP A 28 -8.03 -13.87 -7.63
N VAL A 29 -8.02 -13.38 -6.38
CA VAL A 29 -7.95 -11.94 -6.08
C VAL A 29 -6.66 -11.32 -6.63
N THR A 30 -5.52 -12.00 -6.51
CA THR A 30 -4.24 -11.51 -7.03
C THR A 30 -4.21 -11.50 -8.56
N VAL A 31 -4.85 -12.48 -9.21
CA VAL A 31 -4.99 -12.56 -10.67
C VAL A 31 -5.91 -11.46 -11.20
N GLU A 32 -7.03 -11.20 -10.53
CA GLU A 32 -7.96 -10.13 -10.91
C GLU A 32 -7.38 -8.74 -10.62
N LEU A 33 -6.65 -8.56 -9.51
CA LEU A 33 -5.89 -7.33 -9.23
C LEU A 33 -4.78 -7.08 -10.25
N ARG A 34 -4.16 -8.14 -10.80
CA ARG A 34 -3.18 -7.98 -11.90
C ARG A 34 -3.87 -7.62 -13.23
N LYS A 35 -5.16 -7.91 -13.41
CA LYS A 35 -5.97 -7.40 -14.54
C LYS A 35 -6.34 -5.93 -14.41
N VAL A 36 -6.32 -5.37 -13.19
CA VAL A 36 -6.31 -3.92 -12.98
C VAL A 36 -4.92 -3.43 -13.38
N ILE A 37 -4.69 -3.40 -14.70
CA ILE A 37 -3.47 -3.01 -15.43
C ILE A 37 -2.40 -2.49 -14.48
N TRP A 38 -1.57 -3.38 -13.93
CA TRP A 38 -0.45 -2.92 -13.11
C TRP A 38 0.55 -2.29 -14.09
N PRO A 39 0.61 -0.96 -14.15
CA PRO A 39 1.19 -0.28 -15.30
C PRO A 39 2.70 -0.48 -15.31
N THR A 40 3.31 -0.24 -16.48
CA THR A 40 4.74 -0.37 -16.66
C THR A 40 5.49 0.56 -15.68
N ARG A 41 6.55 0.06 -15.05
CA ARG A 41 7.29 0.82 -14.02
C ARG A 41 7.84 2.16 -14.50
N ARG A 42 8.04 2.31 -15.82
CA ARG A 42 8.56 3.54 -16.43
C ARG A 42 7.58 4.71 -16.34
N GLU A 43 6.29 4.48 -16.52
CA GLU A 43 5.28 5.54 -16.45
C GLU A 43 5.09 6.01 -15.01
N LEU A 44 5.02 5.08 -14.05
CA LEU A 44 4.93 5.40 -12.62
C LEU A 44 6.09 6.28 -12.17
N SER A 45 7.33 5.96 -12.58
CA SER A 45 8.49 6.76 -12.21
C SER A 45 8.43 8.18 -12.76
N THR A 46 7.94 8.38 -13.98
CA THR A 46 7.76 9.74 -14.54
C THR A 46 6.71 10.52 -13.76
N TYR A 47 5.56 9.93 -13.44
CA TYR A 47 4.53 10.61 -12.66
C TYR A 47 4.99 10.95 -11.25
N VAL A 48 5.66 10.02 -10.57
CA VAL A 48 6.23 10.26 -9.23
C VAL A 48 7.35 11.31 -9.29
N ALA A 49 8.20 11.30 -10.33
CA ALA A 49 9.25 12.30 -10.50
C ALA A 49 8.68 13.72 -10.67
N VAL A 50 7.65 13.88 -11.51
CA VAL A 50 6.97 15.18 -11.68
C VAL A 50 6.37 15.66 -10.36
N VAL A 51 5.69 14.77 -9.60
CA VAL A 51 5.11 15.12 -8.30
C VAL A 51 6.20 15.50 -7.29
N ILE A 52 7.32 14.78 -7.23
CA ILE A 52 8.43 15.09 -6.33
C ILE A 52 9.01 16.47 -6.65
N VAL A 53 9.28 16.77 -7.92
CA VAL A 53 9.80 18.09 -8.32
C VAL A 53 8.82 19.20 -7.96
N PHE A 54 7.52 18.99 -8.19
CA PHE A 54 6.49 19.95 -7.82
C PHE A 54 6.41 20.17 -6.30
N LEU A 55 6.45 19.10 -5.49
CA LEU A 55 6.47 19.20 -4.04
C LEU A 55 7.67 20.00 -3.55
N LEU A 56 8.87 19.69 -4.07
CA LEU A 56 10.08 20.44 -3.73
C LEU A 56 9.97 21.92 -4.07
N PHE A 57 9.39 22.26 -5.22
CA PHE A 57 9.17 23.65 -5.62
C PHE A 57 8.23 24.38 -4.67
N VAL A 58 7.08 23.77 -4.33
CA VAL A 58 6.11 24.38 -3.40
C VAL A 58 6.71 24.51 -2.00
N THR A 59 7.42 23.49 -1.50
CA THR A 59 8.11 23.56 -0.21
C THR A 59 9.16 24.66 -0.18
N ALA A 60 9.96 24.81 -1.25
CA ALA A 60 10.95 25.87 -1.34
C ALA A 60 10.28 27.27 -1.36
N PHE A 61 9.19 27.43 -2.13
CA PHE A 61 8.43 28.67 -2.18
C PHE A 61 7.85 29.04 -0.81
N ILE A 62 7.20 28.09 -0.12
CA ILE A 62 6.67 28.28 1.23
C ILE A 62 7.79 28.68 2.18
N THR A 63 8.94 27.99 2.13
CA THR A 63 10.11 28.29 2.98
C THR A 63 10.62 29.72 2.78
N VAL A 64 10.69 30.19 1.52
CA VAL A 64 11.09 31.57 1.20
C VAL A 64 10.08 32.56 1.75
N LEU A 65 8.79 32.28 1.59
CA LEU A 65 7.73 33.11 2.12
C LEU A 65 7.78 33.16 3.65
N ASP A 66 7.88 32.02 4.33
CA ASP A 66 7.98 31.94 5.79
C ASP A 66 9.18 32.73 6.31
N PHE A 67 10.34 32.63 5.64
CA PHE A 67 11.52 33.43 5.97
C PHE A 67 11.27 34.93 5.76
N GLY A 68 10.65 35.32 4.65
CA GLY A 68 10.29 36.70 4.36
C GLY A 68 9.30 37.27 5.38
N PHE A 69 8.25 36.53 5.71
CA PHE A 69 7.28 36.90 6.74
C PHE A 69 7.93 36.98 8.12
N GLY A 70 8.84 36.07 8.47
CA GLY A 70 9.58 36.13 9.73
C GLY A 70 10.38 37.42 9.90
N GLN A 71 11.05 37.91 8.85
CA GLN A 71 11.77 39.19 8.91
C GLN A 71 10.79 40.37 9.05
N ILE A 72 9.67 40.35 8.32
CA ILE A 72 8.66 41.41 8.37
C ILE A 72 7.99 41.47 9.74
N THR A 73 7.65 40.33 10.33
CA THR A 73 7.01 40.28 11.65
C THR A 73 7.98 40.71 12.74
N LEU A 74 9.26 40.33 12.68
CA LEU A 74 10.27 40.83 13.61
C LEU A 74 10.44 42.34 13.54
N LEU A 75 10.35 42.96 12.36
CA LEU A 75 10.39 44.42 12.23
C LEU A 75 9.13 45.10 12.78
N LEU A 76 7.96 44.50 12.62
CA LEU A 76 6.67 45.03 13.06
C LEU A 76 6.43 44.88 14.57
N PHE A 77 6.91 43.80 15.18
CA PHE A 77 6.74 43.50 16.62
C PHE A 77 8.01 43.72 17.44
N GLY A 78 9.15 43.97 16.80
CA GLY A 78 10.43 44.27 17.44
C GLY A 78 10.68 45.76 17.68
N SER A 79 9.71 46.62 17.37
CA SER A 79 9.63 48.02 17.82
C SER A 79 8.84 48.14 19.10
#